data_AF-A0A3D8GQH5-F1
#
_entry.id   AF-A0A3D8GQH5-F1
#
_cell.length_a   1.000
_cell.length_b   1.000
_cell.length_c   1.000
_cell.angle_alpha   90.00
_cell.angle_beta   90.00
_cell.angle_gamma   90.00
#
_symmetry.space_group_name_H-M   'P 1'
#
loop_
_entity.id
_entity.type
_entity.pdbx_description
1 polymer ?
#
loop_
_entity_poly.entity_id
_entity_poly.type
_entity_poly.pdbx_seq_one_letter_code
_entity_poly.pdbx_strand_id
1 'polypeptide(L)' 'MEFSLESYECVLPVEVTIDEDNGRYMVRKSDTSGVYFNTPSELIGWIRAHLQEEEFLKPEDFRNMMGKLAEYEQMGYLG' A
#
# COMPACT_ATOMS: atom_id res chain seq x y z
N MET A 1 9.91 -3.42 1.49
CA MET A 1 9.27 -3.33 0.15
C MET A 1 8.73 -1.94 -0.05
N GLU A 2 8.87 -1.40 -1.25
CA GLU A 2 8.33 -0.10 -1.62
C GLU A 2 7.54 -0.23 -2.93
N PHE A 3 6.37 0.39 -3.00
CA PHE A 3 5.49 0.39 -4.16
C PHE A 3 5.11 1.82 -4.52
N SER A 4 4.98 2.09 -5.81
CA SER A 4 4.54 3.38 -6.33
C SER A 4 3.43 3.15 -7.36
N LEU A 5 2.26 3.72 -7.08
CA LEU A 5 1.06 3.56 -7.89
C LEU A 5 0.65 4.89 -8.51
N GLU A 6 0.51 4.92 -9.83
CA GLU A 6 0.13 6.12 -10.57
C GLU A 6 -1.40 6.26 -10.61
N SER A 7 -1.94 7.31 -9.98
CA SER A 7 -3.38 7.62 -9.96
C SER A 7 -3.80 8.57 -11.08
N TYR A 8 -5.03 8.43 -11.57
CA TYR A 8 -5.59 9.31 -12.62
C TYR A 8 -5.97 10.70 -12.08
N GLU A 9 -6.47 10.76 -10.84
CA GLU A 9 -7.02 11.98 -10.24
C GLU A 9 -5.99 12.83 -9.50
N CYS A 10 -4.75 12.36 -9.37
CA CYS A 10 -3.76 12.98 -8.51
C CYS A 10 -2.39 13.16 -9.18
N VAL A 11 -1.79 14.31 -8.93
CA VAL A 11 -0.52 14.75 -9.54
C VAL A 11 0.67 13.92 -9.04
N LEU A 12 0.56 13.34 -7.85
CA LEU A 12 1.62 12.53 -7.25
C LEU A 12 1.19 11.06 -7.16
N PRO A 13 2.13 10.11 -7.37
CA PRO A 13 1.85 8.71 -7.17
C PRO A 13 1.59 8.39 -5.70
N VAL A 14 0.79 7.35 -5.44
CA VAL A 14 0.65 6.77 -4.11
C VAL A 14 1.85 5.89 -3.83
N GLU A 15 2.60 6.23 -2.78
CA GLU A 15 3.78 5.48 -2.37
C GLU A 15 3.45 4.64 -1.13
N VAL A 16 3.74 3.35 -1.16
CA VAL A 16 3.55 2.44 -0.04
C VAL A 16 4.91 1.91 0.38
N THR A 17 5.31 2.20 1.61
CA THR A 17 6.57 1.76 2.21
C THR A 17 6.30 0.73 3.29
N ILE A 18 6.97 -0.40 3.20
CA ILE A 18 6.92 -1.51 4.15
C ILE A 18 8.34 -1.82 4.55
N ASP A 19 8.73 -1.43 5.75
CA ASP A 19 10.05 -1.69 6.30
C ASP A 19 9.88 -2.55 7.54
N GLU A 20 9.98 -3.86 7.38
CA GLU A 20 9.79 -4.82 8.47
C GLU A 20 10.93 -4.79 9.48
N ASP A 21 12.15 -4.48 9.00
CA ASP A 21 13.36 -4.38 9.80
C ASP A 21 13.24 -3.25 10.85
N ASN A 22 12.63 -2.12 10.47
CA ASN A 22 12.31 -1.02 11.38
C ASN A 22 10.85 -0.98 11.84
N GLY A 23 10.01 -1.96 11.44
CA GLY A 23 8.58 -1.98 11.72
C GLY A 23 7.81 -0.76 11.20
N ARG A 24 8.23 -0.15 10.10
CA ARG A 24 7.59 1.04 9.52
C ARG A 24 6.69 0.65 8.35
N TYR A 25 5.42 0.93 8.51
CA TYR A 25 4.42 0.76 7.46
C TYR A 25 3.83 2.13 7.16
N MET A 26 4.03 2.67 5.97
CA MET A 26 3.60 4.02 5.62
C MET A 26 2.94 4.04 4.25
N VAL A 27 1.83 4.76 4.13
CA VAL A 27 1.20 5.08 2.85
C VAL A 27 1.23 6.59 2.65
N ARG A 28 1.86 7.03 1.57
CA ARG A 28 1.91 8.43 1.15
C ARG A 28 0.99 8.62 -0.03
N LYS A 29 -0.07 9.41 0.15
CA LYS A 29 -0.97 9.80 -0.94
C LYS A 29 -0.60 11.19 -1.47
N SER A 30 -1.15 11.49 -2.64
CA SER A 30 -1.01 12.80 -3.28
C SER A 30 -1.65 13.95 -2.52
N ASP A 31 -2.51 13.67 -1.53
CA ASP A 31 -3.07 14.65 -0.59
C ASP A 31 -2.03 15.14 0.46
N THR A 32 -0.76 14.76 0.35
CA THR A 32 0.34 15.06 1.30
C THR A 32 0.22 14.40 2.68
N SER A 33 -0.94 13.81 2.98
CA SER A 33 -1.17 13.02 4.18
C SER A 33 -0.44 11.67 4.10
N GLY A 34 0.65 11.52 4.84
CA GLY A 34 1.34 10.24 5.08
C GLY A 34 0.71 9.53 6.27
N VAL A 35 0.13 8.35 6.05
CA VAL A 35 -0.48 7.54 7.11
C VAL A 35 0.50 6.46 7.53
N TYR A 36 0.77 6.38 8.83
CA TYR A 36 1.63 5.38 9.43
C TYR A 36 0.78 4.30 10.09
N PHE A 37 1.22 3.05 9.93
CA PHE A 37 0.59 1.87 10.51
C PHE A 37 1.62 1.11 11.33
N ASN A 38 1.14 0.38 12.34
CA ASN A 38 2.01 -0.45 13.19
C ASN A 38 2.10 -1.88 12.67
N THR A 39 1.11 -2.31 11.89
CA THR A 39 1.04 -3.67 11.34
C THR A 39 0.76 -3.66 9.84
N PRO A 40 1.22 -4.68 9.08
CA PRO A 40 0.91 -4.80 7.67
C PRO A 40 -0.59 -4.94 7.44
N SER A 41 -1.31 -5.67 8.29
CA SER A 41 -2.76 -5.85 8.17
C SER A 41 -3.55 -4.54 8.25
N GLU A 42 -3.17 -3.62 9.14
CA GLU A 42 -3.78 -2.30 9.21
C GLU A 42 -3.55 -1.50 7.91
N LEU A 43 -2.31 -1.52 7.40
CA LEU A 43 -1.97 -0.88 6.13
C LEU A 43 -2.80 -1.45 4.97
N ILE A 44 -2.90 -2.77 4.86
CA ILE A 44 -3.64 -3.47 3.80
C ILE A 44 -5.13 -3.17 3.87
N GLY A 45 -5.70 -3.22 5.09
CA GLY A 45 -7.09 -2.89 5.33
C GLY A 45 -7.40 -1.45 4.96
N TRP A 46 -6.51 -0.51 5.33
CA TRP A 46 -6.69 0.90 5.00
C TRP A 46 -6.58 1.16 3.50
N ILE A 47 -5.59 0.54 2.82
CA ILE A 47 -5.44 0.61 1.36
C ILE A 47 -6.71 0.12 0.68
N ARG A 48 -7.27 -1.03 1.05
CA ARG A 48 -8.53 -1.53 0.46
C ARG A 48 -9.73 -0.64 0.73
N ALA A 49 -9.76 0.04 1.87
CA ALA A 49 -10.88 0.90 2.25
C ALA A 49 -10.80 2.31 1.62
N HIS A 50 -9.60 2.80 1.32
CA HIS A 50 -9.35 4.17 0.86
C HIS A 50 -8.83 4.28 -0.58
N LEU A 51 -8.37 3.19 -1.17
CA LEU A 51 -7.84 3.15 -2.53
C LEU A 51 -8.65 2.14 -3.33
N GLN A 52 -9.15 2.57 -4.49
CA GLN A 52 -9.85 1.70 -5.41
C GLN A 52 -9.05 1.55 -6.70
N GLU A 53 -9.06 0.34 -7.29
CA GLU A 53 -8.33 0.05 -8.53
C GLU A 53 -8.72 0.97 -9.69
N GLU A 54 -9.96 1.49 -9.66
CA GLU A 54 -10.54 2.42 -10.63
C GLU A 54 -9.90 3.82 -10.59
N GLU A 55 -9.29 4.21 -9.47
CA GLU A 55 -8.60 5.51 -9.31
C GLU A 55 -7.19 5.49 -9.92
N PHE A 56 -6.69 4.31 -10.33
CA PHE A 56 -5.34 4.14 -10.85
C PHE A 56 -5.30 4.02 -12.37
N LEU A 57 -4.24 4.56 -12.96
CA LEU A 57 -3.93 4.38 -14.39
C LEU A 57 -3.66 2.91 -14.72
N LYS A 58 -3.11 2.16 -13.75
CA LYS A 58 -2.72 0.76 -13.88
C LYS A 58 -3.35 -0.06 -12.75
N PRO A 59 -4.58 -0.58 -12.93
CA PRO A 59 -5.23 -1.43 -11.94
C PRO A 59 -4.46 -2.74 -11.71
N GLU A 60 -3.70 -3.19 -12.71
CA GLU A 60 -2.80 -4.35 -12.60
C GLU A 60 -1.69 -4.16 -11.56
N ASP A 61 -1.07 -2.97 -11.49
CA ASP A 61 -0.05 -2.65 -10.49
C ASP A 61 -0.65 -2.64 -9.07
N PHE A 62 -1.83 -2.04 -8.91
CA PHE A 62 -2.56 -2.06 -7.64
C PHE A 62 -2.87 -3.48 -7.20
N ARG A 63 -3.38 -4.32 -8.11
CA ARG A 63 -3.73 -5.71 -7.82
C ARG A 63 -2.50 -6.55 -7.50
N ASN A 64 -1.38 -6.31 -8.17
CA ASN A 64 -0.11 -6.98 -7.93
C ASN A 64 0.47 -6.58 -6.56
N MET A 65 0.44 -5.29 -6.21
CA MET A 65 0.80 -4.80 -4.87
C MET A 65 -0.07 -5.46 -3.80
N MET A 66 -1.38 -5.46 -3.99
CA MET A 66 -2.34 -6.09 -3.06
C MET A 66 -2.12 -7.60 -2.92
N GLY A 67 -1.75 -8.29 -4.00
CA GLY A 67 -1.36 -9.70 -3.97
C GLY A 67 -0.12 -9.91 -3.10
N LYS A 68 0.96 -9.18 -3.38
CA LYS A 68 2.20 -9.26 -2.60
C LYS A 68 2.00 -8.93 -1.13
N LEU A 69 1.19 -7.92 -0.84
CA LEU A 69 0.80 -7.53 0.51
C LEU A 69 0.05 -8.65 1.25
N ALA A 70 -0.91 -9.29 0.58
CA ALA A 70 -1.67 -10.40 1.16
C ALA A 70 -0.81 -11.66 1.35
N GLU A 71 0.07 -11.97 0.38
CA GLU A 71 1.04 -13.06 0.51
C GLU A 71 2.00 -12.79 1.67
N TYR A 72 2.46 -11.55 1.81
CA TYR A 72 3.30 -11.11 2.90
C TYR A 72 2.61 -11.25 4.27
N GLU A 73 1.35 -10.82 4.38
CA GLU A 73 0.54 -11.01 5.59
C GLU A 73 0.42 -12.49 5.97
N GLN A 74 0.19 -13.37 5.00
CA GLN A 74 0.10 -14.81 5.26
C GLN A 74 1.45 -15.44 5.62
N MET A 75 2.55 -15.03 4.98
CA MET A 75 3.89 -15.53 5.30
C MET A 75 4.37 -15.07 6.68
N GLY A 76 4.05 -13.83 7.09
CA GLY A 76 4.42 -13.30 8.41
C GLY A 76 3.72 -13.97 9.59
N TYR A 77 2.62 -14.70 9.35
CA TYR A 77 1.86 -15.43 10.38
C TYR A 77 2.33 -16.88 10.62
N LEU A 78 3.36 -17.35 9.90
CA LEU A 78 3.93 -18.70 10.04
C LEU A 78 5.23 -18.76 10.89
N GLY A 79 5.60 -17.66 11.56
CA GLY A 79 6.76 -17.56 12.45
C GLY A 79 6.45 -17.86 13.91
#